data_AF-A0A1F5L4R0-F1
#
_entry.id   AF-A0A1F5L4R0-F1
#
_cell.length_a   1.000
_cell.length_b   1.000
_cell.length_c   1.000
_cell.angle_alpha   90.00
_cell.angle_beta   90.00
_cell.angle_gamma   90.00
#
_symmetry.space_group_name_H-M   'P 1'
#
loop_
_entity.id
_entity.type
_entity.pdbx_description
1 polymer ?
#
loop_
_entity_poly.entity_id
_entity_poly.type
_entity_poly.pdbx_seq_one_letter_code
_entity_poly.pdbx_strand_id
1 'polypeptide(L)'
;MAFEPSLSTSGMRPPLASADAPSMADSLPSINFGFEDLRNRMAQFTIKFDAFIERGRKQVLEERNQFHINLAELEEDERMRQRDIEILTLKSQTHEQTLQKEAAEAAEMHAAISSITLERDSRLTKRDRLKQQIAETQKAINVKLEAQKAHAQQLDAQSRLNFPELEFWQDYLCIRIEGAGREDRLKFVYSHLLEKDWEAEAWFELGTASRDYEVFHTRPKVDRNALEGVVDLVNDDRDFGAFLKRMRKLFVEAMN
;
A
#
# COMPACT_ATOMS: atom_id res chain seq x y z
N MET A 1 -8.59 66.72 56.96
CA MET A 1 -9.45 67.80 56.42
C MET A 1 -10.88 67.40 56.76
N ALA A 2 -11.47 68.01 57.79
CA ALA A 2 -12.25 69.26 57.72
C ALA A 2 -13.61 69.01 57.04
N PHE A 3 -14.79 69.33 57.57
CA PHE A 3 -15.22 70.13 58.73
C PHE A 3 -16.71 69.78 59.00
N GLU A 4 -17.00 69.42 60.25
CA GLU A 4 -18.12 69.73 61.17
C GLU A 4 -19.42 70.52 60.78
N PRO A 5 -20.43 70.64 61.69
CA PRO A 5 -21.87 70.38 61.47
C PRO A 5 -22.79 71.56 61.87
N SER A 6 -24.11 71.36 62.04
CA SER A 6 -25.00 72.15 62.94
C SER A 6 -26.42 71.54 62.94
N LEU A 7 -27.03 71.03 64.02
CA LEU A 7 -27.50 71.59 65.31
C LEU A 7 -28.80 72.43 65.28
N SER A 8 -29.76 71.97 66.12
CA SER A 8 -30.76 72.74 66.89
C SER A 8 -32.01 73.28 66.14
N THR A 9 -33.22 73.40 66.71
CA THR A 9 -33.61 73.56 68.11
C THR A 9 -35.09 73.16 68.33
N SER A 10 -35.39 72.74 69.57
CA SER A 10 -36.73 72.54 70.15
C SER A 10 -37.20 73.84 70.82
N GLY A 11 -38.50 74.10 70.93
CA GLY A 11 -39.04 75.26 71.65
C GLY A 11 -40.56 75.23 71.86
N MET A 12 -40.96 75.20 73.13
CA MET A 12 -42.31 74.98 73.67
C MET A 12 -43.07 76.27 74.04
N ARG A 13 -44.41 76.22 73.87
CA ARG A 13 -45.54 76.75 74.69
C ARG A 13 -45.86 78.28 74.90
N PRO A 14 -47.16 78.61 75.19
CA PRO A 14 -47.82 79.95 75.31
C PRO A 14 -47.81 80.46 76.79
N PRO A 15 -48.64 81.42 77.35
CA PRO A 15 -49.87 82.12 76.89
C PRO A 15 -50.11 83.60 77.44
N LEU A 16 -51.36 84.08 77.31
CA LEU A 16 -52.14 85.03 78.17
C LEU A 16 -52.08 86.55 77.95
N ALA A 17 -53.26 87.14 77.67
CA ALA A 17 -53.93 88.23 78.42
C ALA A 17 -55.12 88.75 77.58
N SER A 18 -56.38 88.39 77.82
CA SER A 18 -57.35 88.98 78.79
C SER A 18 -57.63 90.48 78.61
N ALA A 19 -58.85 90.83 78.16
CA ALA A 19 -59.67 91.91 78.74
C ALA A 19 -61.03 92.02 78.02
N ASP A 20 -62.10 91.81 78.79
CA ASP A 20 -63.48 92.21 78.50
C ASP A 20 -63.63 93.73 78.35
N ALA A 21 -64.32 94.18 77.29
CA ALA A 21 -65.24 95.33 77.32
C ALA A 21 -66.00 95.44 75.97
N PRO A 22 -67.32 95.69 75.97
CA PRO A 22 -68.16 95.62 74.77
C PRO A 22 -68.06 96.93 73.95
N SER A 23 -67.99 96.86 72.62
CA SER A 23 -68.05 98.07 71.79
C SER A 23 -68.69 97.83 70.42
N MET A 24 -69.98 98.16 70.34
CA MET A 24 -70.60 99.02 69.32
C MET A 24 -70.23 98.79 67.84
N ALA A 25 -70.20 97.55 67.37
CA ALA A 25 -70.05 97.23 65.95
C ALA A 25 -71.30 96.57 65.31
N ASP A 26 -72.42 96.55 66.04
CA ASP A 26 -73.68 95.88 65.63
C ASP A 26 -74.68 96.80 64.89
N SER A 27 -74.24 97.95 64.38
CA SER A 27 -75.12 98.91 63.69
C SER A 27 -74.51 99.50 62.42
N LEU A 28 -73.84 98.65 61.63
CA LEU A 28 -73.47 98.96 60.25
C LEU A 28 -74.15 97.99 59.28
N PRO A 29 -74.55 98.43 58.08
CA PRO A 29 -75.29 97.62 57.11
C PRO A 29 -74.53 96.31 56.83
N SER A 30 -75.20 95.16 56.97
CA SER A 30 -74.60 93.86 56.66
C SER A 30 -74.43 93.71 55.15
N ILE A 31 -73.37 94.31 54.62
CA ILE A 31 -72.88 93.98 53.29
C ILE A 31 -72.32 92.56 53.41
N ASN A 32 -73.13 91.60 52.98
CA ASN A 32 -72.71 90.21 52.82
C ASN A 32 -71.68 90.18 51.68
N PHE A 33 -70.40 90.32 52.04
CA PHE A 33 -69.28 90.29 51.11
C PHE A 33 -69.05 88.92 50.46
N GLY A 34 -69.95 87.95 50.64
CA GLY A 34 -69.76 86.59 50.15
C GLY A 34 -68.49 85.95 50.71
N PHE A 35 -67.95 86.43 51.84
CA PHE A 35 -66.75 85.86 52.46
C PHE A 35 -66.97 84.40 52.84
N GLU A 36 -68.20 84.03 53.20
CA GLU A 36 -68.57 82.64 53.49
C GLU A 36 -68.61 81.77 52.23
N ASP A 37 -69.05 82.33 51.11
CA ASP A 37 -69.06 81.69 49.79
C ASP A 37 -67.65 81.61 49.18
N LEU A 38 -66.82 82.64 49.38
CA LEU A 38 -65.41 82.66 48.99
C LEU A 38 -64.60 81.68 49.85
N ARG A 39 -64.86 81.62 51.15
CA ARG A 39 -64.24 80.67 52.08
C ARG A 39 -64.67 79.24 51.77
N ASN A 40 -65.93 78.99 51.44
CA ASN A 40 -66.39 77.69 50.96
C ASN A 40 -65.79 77.32 49.61
N ARG A 41 -65.68 78.26 48.67
CA ARG A 41 -65.00 78.02 47.38
C ARG A 41 -63.51 77.77 47.55
N MET A 42 -62.84 78.49 48.45
CA MET A 42 -61.43 78.28 48.78
C MET A 42 -61.23 76.93 49.49
N ALA A 43 -62.09 76.57 50.45
CA ALA A 43 -62.04 75.26 51.09
C ALA A 43 -62.30 74.11 50.09
N GLN A 44 -63.30 74.26 49.20
CA GLN A 44 -63.55 73.29 48.13
C GLN A 44 -62.42 73.24 47.11
N PHE A 45 -61.81 74.38 46.79
CA PHE A 45 -60.65 74.46 45.92
C PHE A 45 -59.45 73.76 46.56
N THR A 46 -59.14 74.03 47.83
CA THR A 46 -58.07 73.36 48.58
C THR A 46 -58.31 71.85 48.66
N ILE A 47 -59.54 71.39 48.94
CA ILE A 47 -59.84 69.95 48.95
C ILE A 47 -59.66 69.32 47.56
N LYS A 48 -60.12 69.98 46.49
CA LYS A 48 -59.95 69.49 45.12
C LYS A 48 -58.49 69.55 44.66
N PHE A 49 -57.75 70.57 45.09
CA PHE A 49 -56.34 70.77 44.79
C PHE A 49 -55.49 69.74 45.53
N ASP A 50 -55.72 69.52 46.82
CA ASP A 50 -55.07 68.48 47.61
C ASP A 50 -55.39 67.09 47.04
N ALA A 51 -56.64 66.83 46.64
CA ALA A 51 -57.01 65.58 45.96
C ALA A 51 -56.34 65.43 44.58
N PHE A 52 -56.11 66.53 43.86
CA PHE A 52 -55.38 66.53 42.59
C PHE A 52 -53.89 66.28 42.81
N ILE A 53 -53.28 66.90 43.82
CA ILE A 53 -51.89 66.69 44.21
C ILE A 53 -51.68 65.26 44.71
N GLU A 54 -52.58 64.72 45.53
CA GLU A 54 -52.55 63.32 45.97
C GLU A 54 -52.70 62.35 44.80
N ARG A 55 -53.62 62.61 43.88
CA ARG A 55 -53.79 61.79 42.67
C ARG A 55 -52.55 61.85 41.77
N GLY A 56 -51.98 63.04 41.56
CA GLY A 56 -50.76 63.23 40.79
C GLY A 56 -49.56 62.57 41.45
N ARG A 57 -49.42 62.69 42.77
CA ARG A 57 -48.37 62.03 43.54
C ARG A 57 -48.49 60.51 43.46
N LYS A 58 -49.70 59.97 43.59
CA LYS A 58 -49.98 58.54 43.46
C LYS A 58 -49.65 58.05 42.05
N GLN A 59 -50.07 58.78 41.02
CA GLN A 59 -49.79 58.43 39.62
C GLN A 59 -48.28 58.43 39.31
N VAL A 60 -47.55 59.47 39.75
CA VAL A 60 -46.09 59.52 39.57
C VAL A 60 -45.37 58.40 40.30
N LEU A 61 -45.82 58.04 41.51
CA LEU A 61 -45.29 56.89 42.26
C LEU A 61 -45.54 55.56 41.53
N GLU A 62 -46.73 55.40 40.96
CA GLU A 62 -47.16 54.20 40.26
C GLU A 62 -46.42 54.04 38.93
N GLU A 63 -46.28 55.12 38.15
CA GLU A 63 -45.47 55.18 36.92
C GLU A 63 -43.98 54.91 37.21
N ARG A 64 -43.43 55.51 38.28
CA ARG A 64 -42.04 55.25 38.69
C ARG A 64 -41.83 53.80 39.12
N ASN A 65 -42.79 53.20 39.82
CA ASN A 65 -42.72 51.80 40.20
C ASN A 65 -42.80 50.87 38.97
N GLN A 66 -43.74 51.14 38.05
CA GLN A 66 -43.84 50.42 36.78
C GLN A 66 -42.57 50.54 35.95
N PHE A 67 -41.98 51.73 35.88
CA PHE A 67 -40.71 51.93 35.18
C PHE A 67 -39.58 51.09 35.79
N HIS A 68 -39.47 51.02 37.10
CA HIS A 68 -38.47 50.17 37.75
C HIS A 68 -38.69 48.67 37.51
N ILE A 69 -39.94 48.22 37.49
CA ILE A 69 -40.27 46.81 37.17
C ILE A 69 -39.88 46.52 35.71
N ASN A 70 -40.32 47.36 34.77
CA ASN A 70 -40.01 47.18 33.34
C ASN A 70 -38.51 47.24 33.06
N LEU A 71 -37.76 48.10 33.77
CA LEU A 71 -36.30 48.18 33.63
C LEU A 71 -35.63 46.90 34.15
N ALA A 72 -36.07 46.38 35.29
CA ALA A 72 -35.55 45.13 35.82
C ALA A 72 -35.88 43.93 34.91
N GLU A 73 -37.09 43.86 34.37
CA GLU A 73 -37.47 42.86 33.37
C GLU A 73 -36.62 42.95 32.11
N LEU A 74 -36.37 44.16 31.61
CA LEU A 74 -35.55 44.39 30.42
C LEU A 74 -34.08 43.98 30.64
N GLU A 75 -33.51 44.30 31.80
CA GLU A 75 -32.15 43.90 32.18
C GLU A 75 -32.03 42.37 32.32
N GLU A 76 -33.06 41.71 32.86
CA GLU A 76 -33.08 40.25 32.97
C GLU A 76 -33.23 39.57 31.60
N ASP A 77 -34.06 40.12 30.71
CA ASP A 77 -34.19 39.69 29.32
C ASP A 77 -32.89 39.86 28.53
N GLU A 78 -32.21 41.00 28.68
CA GLU A 78 -30.90 41.24 28.06
C GLU A 78 -29.88 40.20 28.55
N ARG A 79 -29.84 39.95 29.86
CA ARG A 79 -28.93 38.95 30.45
C ARG A 79 -29.25 37.53 30.00
N MET A 80 -30.51 37.18 29.78
CA MET A 80 -30.90 35.88 29.23
C MET A 80 -30.47 35.76 27.77
N ARG A 81 -30.78 36.76 26.93
CA ARG A 81 -30.38 36.76 25.52
C ARG A 81 -28.87 36.72 25.34
N GLN A 82 -28.11 37.42 26.18
CA GLN A 82 -26.65 37.37 26.14
C GLN A 82 -26.12 35.96 26.42
N ARG A 83 -26.69 35.25 27.41
CA ARG A 83 -26.36 33.85 27.70
C ARG A 83 -26.75 32.92 26.54
N ASP A 84 -27.91 33.13 25.92
CA ASP A 84 -28.33 32.32 24.78
C ASP A 84 -27.40 32.52 23.57
N ILE A 85 -26.96 33.76 23.32
CA ILE A 85 -25.96 34.06 22.29
C ILE A 85 -24.67 33.31 22.60
N GLU A 86 -24.15 33.38 23.83
CA GLU A 86 -22.95 32.64 24.22
C GLU A 86 -23.09 31.13 24.00
N ILE A 87 -24.22 30.54 24.42
CA ILE A 87 -24.50 29.11 24.22
C ILE A 87 -24.52 28.77 22.73
N LEU A 88 -25.17 29.58 21.90
CA LEU A 88 -25.24 29.37 20.46
C LEU A 88 -23.86 29.53 19.81
N THR A 89 -23.05 30.50 20.22
CA THR A 89 -21.69 30.66 19.72
C THR A 89 -20.82 29.45 20.06
N LEU A 90 -20.91 28.94 21.30
CA LEU A 90 -20.18 27.74 21.72
C LEU A 90 -20.62 26.50 20.93
N LYS A 91 -21.93 26.33 20.72
CA LYS A 91 -22.47 25.24 19.89
C LYS A 91 -21.97 25.34 18.45
N SER A 92 -21.96 26.54 17.88
CA SER A 92 -21.48 26.78 16.51
C SER A 92 -20.00 26.43 16.38
N GLN A 93 -19.16 26.89 17.32
CA GLN A 93 -17.73 26.56 17.33
C GLN A 93 -17.49 25.06 17.48
N THR A 94 -18.24 24.40 18.37
CA THR A 94 -18.13 22.95 18.58
C THR A 94 -18.51 22.20 17.31
N HIS A 95 -19.60 22.61 16.65
CA HIS A 95 -20.03 21.99 15.40
C HIS A 95 -19.02 22.18 14.27
N GLU A 96 -18.46 23.38 14.14
CA GLU A 96 -17.41 23.66 13.16
C GLU A 96 -16.16 22.79 13.40
N GLN A 97 -15.75 22.63 14.66
CA GLN A 97 -14.66 21.74 15.01
C GLN A 97 -14.97 20.27 14.68
N THR A 98 -16.20 19.80 14.91
CA THR A 98 -16.63 18.46 14.51
C THR A 98 -16.57 18.27 13.00
N LEU A 99 -17.07 19.23 12.20
CA LEU A 99 -17.01 19.17 10.74
C LEU A 99 -15.58 19.14 10.22
N GLN A 100 -14.68 19.95 10.79
CA GLN A 100 -13.26 19.94 10.43
C GLN A 100 -12.62 18.59 10.73
N LYS A 101 -12.94 17.98 11.88
CA LYS A 101 -12.45 16.67 12.26
C LYS A 101 -12.96 15.58 11.30
N GLU A 102 -14.25 15.56 11.01
CA GLU A 102 -14.85 14.60 10.08
C GLU A 102 -14.27 14.75 8.66
N ALA A 103 -14.04 15.98 8.20
CA ALA A 103 -13.42 16.24 6.90
C ALA A 103 -11.97 15.73 6.85
N ALA A 104 -11.20 15.91 7.93
CA ALA A 104 -9.85 15.38 8.04
C ALA A 104 -9.83 13.84 8.04
N GLU A 105 -10.70 13.21 8.83
CA GLU A 105 -10.84 11.75 8.88
C GLU A 105 -11.25 11.17 7.52
N ALA A 106 -12.19 11.82 6.82
CA ALA A 106 -12.59 11.42 5.47
C ALA A 106 -11.42 11.52 4.49
N ALA A 107 -10.64 12.60 4.54
CA ALA A 107 -9.46 12.77 3.69
C ALA A 107 -8.40 11.68 3.95
N GLU A 108 -8.14 11.35 5.23
CA GLU A 108 -7.22 10.28 5.60
C GLU A 108 -7.71 8.91 5.11
N MET A 109 -9.00 8.60 5.27
CA MET A 109 -9.58 7.36 4.75
C MET A 109 -9.47 7.26 3.23
N HIS A 110 -9.76 8.34 2.50
CA HIS A 110 -9.61 8.36 1.05
C HIS A 110 -8.16 8.18 0.60
N ALA A 111 -7.21 8.78 1.31
CA ALA A 111 -5.78 8.58 1.07
C ALA A 111 -5.36 7.12 1.30
N ALA A 112 -5.84 6.51 2.40
CA ALA A 112 -5.57 5.10 2.71
C ALA A 112 -6.16 4.15 1.66
N ILE A 113 -7.42 4.38 1.24
CA ILE A 113 -8.05 3.59 0.17
C ILE A 113 -7.23 3.69 -1.11
N SER A 114 -6.84 4.90 -1.50
CA SER A 114 -6.06 5.16 -2.73
C SER A 114 -4.69 4.47 -2.70
N SER A 115 -4.04 4.46 -1.54
CA SER A 115 -2.77 3.74 -1.34
C SER A 115 -2.95 2.23 -1.52
N ILE A 116 -3.97 1.65 -0.86
CA ILE A 116 -4.25 0.21 -0.93
C ILE A 116 -4.67 -0.20 -2.35
N THR A 117 -5.44 0.61 -3.07
CA THR A 117 -5.81 0.30 -4.46
C THR A 117 -4.60 0.32 -5.37
N LEU A 118 -3.70 1.30 -5.23
CA LEU A 118 -2.48 1.36 -6.02
C LEU A 118 -1.56 0.15 -5.75
N GLU A 119 -1.42 -0.25 -4.48
CA GLU A 119 -0.69 -1.46 -4.13
C GLU A 119 -1.34 -2.72 -4.72
N ARG A 120 -2.67 -2.84 -4.65
CA ARG A 120 -3.41 -3.95 -5.24
C ARG A 120 -3.14 -4.04 -6.74
N ASP A 121 -3.24 -2.94 -7.46
CA ASP A 121 -3.08 -2.90 -8.92
C ASP A 121 -1.63 -3.22 -9.33
N SER A 122 -0.65 -2.73 -8.56
CA SER A 122 0.76 -3.12 -8.72
C SER A 122 0.98 -4.63 -8.51
N ARG A 123 0.34 -5.23 -7.50
CA ARG A 123 0.41 -6.68 -7.27
C ARG A 123 -0.29 -7.48 -8.36
N LEU A 124 -1.42 -7.00 -8.88
CA LEU A 124 -2.16 -7.65 -9.98
C LEU A 124 -1.34 -7.66 -11.27
N THR A 125 -0.75 -6.53 -11.65
CA THR A 125 0.11 -6.44 -12.85
C THR A 125 1.34 -7.34 -12.73
N LYS A 126 1.98 -7.39 -11.55
CA LYS A 126 3.10 -8.31 -11.28
C LYS A 126 2.67 -9.78 -11.40
N ARG A 127 1.52 -10.15 -10.83
CA ARG A 127 0.97 -11.51 -10.93
C ARG A 127 0.73 -11.89 -12.39
N ASP A 128 0.13 -11.00 -13.17
CA ASP A 128 -0.22 -11.29 -14.57
C ASP A 128 1.03 -11.43 -15.44
N ARG A 129 2.04 -10.59 -15.21
CA ARG A 129 3.38 -10.75 -15.81
C ARG A 129 4.02 -12.10 -15.48
N LEU A 130 4.00 -12.51 -14.21
CA LEU A 130 4.55 -13.80 -13.81
C LEU A 130 3.81 -14.98 -14.45
N LYS A 131 2.49 -14.91 -14.56
CA LYS A 131 1.69 -15.94 -15.25
C LYS A 131 2.07 -16.06 -16.72
N GLN A 132 2.28 -14.93 -17.41
CA GLN A 132 2.76 -14.94 -18.80
C GLN A 132 4.14 -15.58 -18.91
N GLN A 133 5.08 -15.20 -18.05
CA GLN A 133 6.43 -15.78 -18.03
C GLN A 133 6.42 -17.29 -17.76
N ILE A 134 5.57 -17.77 -16.85
CA ILE A 134 5.39 -19.19 -16.58
C ILE A 134 4.88 -19.91 -17.84
N ALA A 135 3.87 -19.37 -18.52
CA ALA A 135 3.32 -19.97 -19.73
C ALA A 135 4.35 -20.04 -20.87
N GLU A 136 5.13 -18.97 -21.07
CA GLU A 136 6.21 -18.92 -22.06
C GLU A 136 7.31 -19.93 -21.75
N THR A 137 7.74 -19.99 -20.49
CA THR A 137 8.78 -20.93 -20.04
C THR A 137 8.31 -22.37 -20.20
N GLN A 138 7.05 -22.67 -19.83
CA GLN A 138 6.49 -24.01 -19.98
C GLN A 138 6.44 -24.43 -21.46
N LYS A 139 6.09 -23.50 -22.37
CA LYS A 139 6.11 -23.75 -23.80
C LYS A 139 7.53 -24.07 -24.29
N ALA A 140 8.53 -23.30 -23.85
CA ALA A 140 9.93 -23.53 -24.22
C ALA A 140 10.46 -24.88 -23.70
N ILE A 141 10.08 -25.27 -22.48
CA ILE A 141 10.41 -26.59 -21.91
C ILE A 141 9.81 -27.70 -22.77
N ASN A 142 8.52 -27.60 -23.11
CA ASN A 142 7.83 -28.63 -23.89
C ASN A 142 8.50 -28.83 -25.26
N VAL A 143 8.85 -27.74 -25.96
CA VAL A 143 9.57 -27.81 -27.25
C VAL A 143 10.91 -28.53 -27.11
N LYS A 144 11.68 -28.23 -26.06
CA LYS A 144 12.97 -28.91 -25.82
C LYS A 144 12.80 -30.39 -25.50
N LEU A 145 11.79 -30.75 -24.70
CA LEU A 145 11.50 -32.15 -24.37
C LEU A 145 11.07 -32.95 -25.61
N GLU A 146 10.21 -32.37 -26.45
CA GLU A 146 9.80 -32.99 -27.71
C GLU A 146 10.99 -33.19 -28.65
N ALA A 147 11.85 -32.18 -28.79
CA ALA A 147 13.07 -32.29 -29.60
C ALA A 147 14.03 -33.37 -29.07
N GLN A 148 14.24 -33.44 -27.75
CA GLN A 148 15.06 -34.50 -27.14
C GLN A 148 14.46 -35.89 -27.36
N LYS A 149 13.14 -36.02 -27.19
CA LYS A 149 12.43 -37.29 -27.43
C LYS A 149 12.55 -37.73 -28.89
N ALA A 150 12.37 -36.82 -29.83
CA ALA A 150 12.52 -37.10 -31.26
C ALA A 150 13.95 -37.52 -31.61
N HIS A 151 14.95 -36.82 -31.08
CA HIS A 151 16.36 -37.17 -31.28
C HIS A 151 16.69 -38.55 -30.67
N ALA A 152 16.20 -38.84 -29.47
CA ALA A 152 16.38 -40.14 -28.84
C ALA A 152 15.72 -41.28 -29.65
N GLN A 153 14.54 -41.05 -30.21
CA GLN A 153 13.87 -42.01 -31.08
C GLN A 153 14.63 -42.25 -32.39
N GLN A 154 15.22 -41.20 -32.97
CA GLN A 154 16.06 -41.33 -34.16
C GLN A 154 17.32 -42.14 -33.87
N LEU A 155 18.00 -41.85 -32.75
CA LEU A 155 19.17 -42.62 -32.31
C LEU A 155 18.84 -44.09 -32.02
N ASP A 156 17.71 -44.36 -31.36
CA ASP A 156 17.26 -45.73 -31.10
C ASP A 156 16.96 -46.47 -32.41
N ALA A 157 16.25 -45.83 -33.33
CA ALA A 157 15.97 -46.39 -34.65
C ALA A 157 17.27 -46.68 -35.44
N GLN A 158 18.25 -45.78 -35.39
CA GLN A 158 19.54 -45.98 -36.02
C GLN A 158 20.33 -47.11 -35.35
N SER A 159 20.35 -47.17 -34.01
CA SER A 159 21.02 -48.23 -33.25
C SER A 159 20.44 -49.61 -33.55
N ARG A 160 19.11 -49.71 -33.73
CA ARG A 160 18.43 -50.96 -34.09
C ARG A 160 18.86 -51.52 -35.45
N LEU A 161 19.31 -50.66 -36.36
CA LEU A 161 19.82 -51.06 -37.68
C LEU A 161 21.34 -51.29 -37.65
N ASN A 162 22.07 -50.38 -37.00
CA ASN A 162 23.53 -50.43 -36.93
C ASN A 162 24.05 -51.67 -36.21
N PHE A 163 23.40 -52.14 -35.14
CA PHE A 163 23.91 -53.28 -34.38
C PHE A 163 23.85 -54.59 -35.17
N PRO A 164 22.71 -54.99 -35.78
CA PRO A 164 22.67 -56.17 -36.65
C PRO A 164 23.59 -56.05 -37.87
N GLU A 165 23.72 -54.85 -38.45
CA GLU A 165 24.62 -54.64 -39.59
C GLU A 165 26.08 -54.80 -39.17
N LEU A 166 26.47 -54.25 -38.01
CA LEU A 166 27.81 -54.41 -37.47
C LEU A 166 28.11 -55.88 -37.19
N GLU A 167 27.19 -56.61 -36.54
CA GLU A 167 27.31 -58.04 -36.27
C GLU A 167 27.48 -58.83 -37.57
N PHE A 168 26.64 -58.56 -38.57
CA PHE A 168 26.75 -59.16 -39.90
C PHE A 168 28.13 -58.96 -40.53
N TRP A 169 28.67 -57.73 -40.52
CA TRP A 169 29.98 -57.45 -41.11
C TRP A 169 31.13 -58.04 -40.30
N GLN A 170 31.03 -58.04 -38.97
CA GLN A 170 32.03 -58.65 -38.11
C GLN A 170 32.13 -60.16 -38.35
N ASP A 171 30.99 -60.83 -38.47
CA ASP A 171 30.93 -62.26 -38.76
C ASP A 171 31.40 -62.55 -40.19
N TYR A 172 30.90 -61.80 -41.18
CA TYR A 172 31.20 -62.03 -42.59
C TYR A 172 32.68 -61.78 -42.95
N LEU A 173 33.28 -60.72 -42.40
CA LEU A 173 34.68 -60.37 -42.65
C LEU A 173 35.64 -61.03 -41.65
N CYS A 174 35.11 -61.59 -40.56
CA CYS A 174 35.85 -62.11 -39.41
C CYS A 174 36.86 -61.07 -38.88
N ILE A 175 36.40 -59.81 -38.79
CA ILE A 175 37.21 -58.69 -38.28
C ILE A 175 36.36 -57.83 -37.34
N ARG A 176 36.93 -57.45 -36.19
CA ARG A 176 36.34 -56.50 -35.25
C ARG A 176 37.26 -55.30 -35.05
N ILE A 177 36.66 -54.12 -34.93
CA ILE A 177 37.39 -52.87 -34.70
C ILE A 177 37.00 -52.36 -33.31
N GLU A 178 37.98 -52.22 -32.44
CA GLU A 178 37.83 -51.83 -31.05
C GLU A 178 38.67 -50.58 -30.76
N GLY A 179 38.29 -49.81 -29.73
CA GLY A 179 39.18 -48.77 -29.20
C GLY A 179 40.34 -49.39 -28.44
N ALA A 180 41.58 -48.99 -28.71
CA ALA A 180 42.77 -49.55 -28.04
C ALA A 180 43.05 -48.93 -26.65
N GLY A 181 42.02 -48.41 -25.97
CA GLY A 181 42.15 -47.82 -24.63
C GLY A 181 42.91 -46.48 -24.55
N ARG A 182 43.30 -45.90 -25.69
CA ARG A 182 43.90 -44.56 -25.80
C ARG A 182 43.20 -43.77 -26.89
N GLU A 183 43.19 -42.44 -26.74
CA GLU A 183 42.80 -41.54 -27.81
C GLU A 183 43.71 -41.79 -29.03
N ASP A 184 43.13 -41.72 -30.22
CA ASP A 184 43.81 -41.90 -31.52
C ASP A 184 44.42 -43.29 -31.78
N ARG A 185 43.90 -44.34 -31.14
CA ARG A 185 44.32 -45.73 -31.43
C ARG A 185 43.15 -46.66 -31.65
N LEU A 186 43.18 -47.35 -32.77
CA LEU A 186 42.22 -48.39 -33.13
C LEU A 186 42.88 -49.76 -33.10
N LYS A 187 42.20 -50.74 -32.50
CA LYS A 187 42.62 -52.13 -32.47
C LYS A 187 41.79 -52.93 -33.47
N PHE A 188 42.45 -53.57 -34.41
CA PHE A 188 41.82 -54.45 -35.40
C PHE A 188 42.08 -55.89 -34.99
N VAL A 189 41.01 -56.66 -34.80
CA VAL A 189 41.04 -58.05 -34.35
C VAL A 189 40.50 -58.94 -35.46
N TYR A 190 41.32 -59.86 -35.94
CA TYR A 190 40.93 -60.90 -36.89
C TYR A 190 40.61 -62.20 -36.14
N SER A 191 39.55 -62.88 -36.57
CA SER A 191 39.24 -64.26 -36.20
C SER A 191 39.24 -65.16 -37.44
N HIS A 192 39.03 -66.47 -37.27
CA HIS A 192 38.99 -67.43 -38.38
C HIS A 192 40.24 -67.35 -39.28
N LEU A 193 41.43 -67.29 -38.66
CA LEU A 193 42.70 -67.24 -39.37
C LEU A 193 43.28 -68.64 -39.65
N LEU A 194 43.04 -69.60 -38.76
CA LEU A 194 43.54 -70.96 -38.86
C LEU A 194 42.39 -71.95 -39.02
N GLU A 195 42.46 -72.86 -40.00
CA GLU A 195 41.40 -73.87 -40.21
C GLU A 195 41.24 -74.84 -39.02
N LYS A 196 42.30 -75.03 -38.22
CA LYS A 196 42.31 -75.93 -37.06
C LYS A 196 41.78 -75.29 -35.78
N ASP A 197 41.82 -73.96 -35.70
CA ASP A 197 41.39 -73.19 -34.52
C ASP A 197 40.77 -71.86 -34.98
N TRP A 198 39.45 -71.86 -35.14
CA TRP A 198 38.69 -70.71 -35.64
C TRP A 198 38.58 -69.57 -34.62
N GLU A 199 38.76 -69.89 -33.33
CA GLU A 199 38.70 -68.95 -32.21
C GLU A 199 40.03 -68.23 -31.97
N ALA A 200 41.11 -68.67 -32.61
CA ALA A 200 42.41 -68.03 -32.49
C ALA A 200 42.39 -66.61 -33.08
N GLU A 201 42.51 -65.60 -32.21
CA GLU A 201 42.53 -64.20 -32.61
C GLU A 201 43.94 -63.67 -32.84
N ALA A 202 44.09 -62.88 -33.90
CA ALA A 202 45.24 -62.01 -34.09
C ALA A 202 44.81 -60.55 -34.18
N TRP A 203 45.62 -59.63 -33.67
CA TRP A 203 45.26 -58.22 -33.68
C TRP A 203 46.45 -57.29 -33.83
N PHE A 204 46.18 -56.07 -34.28
CA PHE A 204 47.14 -54.98 -34.28
C PHE A 204 46.52 -53.67 -33.82
N GLU A 205 47.36 -52.77 -33.30
CA GLU A 205 46.98 -51.41 -32.93
C GLU A 205 47.50 -50.42 -33.96
N LEU A 206 46.59 -49.63 -34.53
CA LEU A 206 46.86 -48.57 -35.50
C LEU A 206 46.74 -47.20 -34.84
N GLY A 207 47.75 -46.36 -35.02
CA GLY A 207 47.70 -44.94 -34.71
C GLY A 207 46.98 -44.13 -35.78
N THR A 208 46.07 -43.27 -35.35
CA THR A 208 45.32 -42.36 -36.23
C THR A 208 45.56 -40.87 -35.91
N ALA A 209 46.52 -40.58 -35.01
CA ALA A 209 46.82 -39.21 -34.57
C ALA A 209 47.54 -38.39 -35.66
N SER A 210 48.40 -39.05 -36.44
CA SER A 210 49.17 -38.46 -37.52
C SER A 210 48.53 -38.72 -38.87
N ARG A 211 48.90 -37.91 -39.87
CA ARG A 211 48.55 -38.18 -41.27
C ARG A 211 49.05 -39.56 -41.69
N ASP A 212 50.25 -39.95 -41.28
CA ASP A 212 50.81 -41.25 -41.60
C ASP A 212 50.44 -42.25 -40.51
N TYR A 213 49.93 -43.39 -40.95
CA TYR A 213 49.56 -44.51 -40.12
C TYR A 213 50.80 -45.17 -39.53
N GLU A 214 50.71 -45.54 -38.25
CA GLU A 214 51.74 -46.26 -37.52
C GLU A 214 51.11 -47.47 -36.83
N VAL A 215 51.78 -48.63 -36.87
CA VAL A 215 51.34 -49.82 -36.14
C VAL A 215 52.18 -49.98 -34.88
N PHE A 216 51.54 -49.88 -33.71
CA PHE A 216 52.25 -49.88 -32.41
C PHE A 216 52.47 -51.28 -31.86
N HIS A 217 51.46 -52.14 -31.95
CA HIS A 217 51.47 -53.46 -31.36
C HIS A 217 50.82 -54.46 -32.30
N THR A 218 51.35 -55.68 -32.31
CA THR A 218 50.81 -56.83 -33.04
C THR A 218 50.83 -58.05 -32.14
N ARG A 219 49.80 -58.89 -32.22
CA ARG A 219 49.74 -60.19 -31.57
C ARG A 219 49.11 -61.20 -32.54
N PRO A 220 49.79 -62.30 -32.91
CA PRO A 220 51.19 -62.62 -32.59
C PRO A 220 52.19 -61.63 -33.23
N LYS A 221 53.46 -61.70 -32.85
CA LYS A 221 54.52 -60.86 -33.43
C LYS A 221 54.71 -61.26 -34.89
N VAL A 222 54.60 -60.28 -35.79
CA VAL A 222 54.85 -60.43 -37.23
C VAL A 222 56.28 -60.00 -37.58
N ASP A 223 56.78 -60.41 -38.75
CA ASP A 223 58.08 -59.95 -39.25
C ASP A 223 58.08 -58.42 -39.40
N ARG A 224 59.14 -57.78 -38.90
CA ARG A 224 59.23 -56.33 -38.81
C ARG A 224 59.42 -55.69 -40.18
N ASN A 225 60.24 -56.28 -41.05
CA ASN A 225 60.51 -55.73 -42.38
C ASN A 225 59.25 -55.82 -43.26
N ALA A 226 58.54 -56.95 -43.18
CA ALA A 226 57.27 -57.13 -43.88
C ALA A 226 56.18 -56.17 -43.35
N LEU A 227 56.10 -55.96 -42.04
CA LEU A 227 55.18 -54.99 -41.43
C LEU A 227 55.46 -53.55 -41.87
N GLU A 228 56.72 -53.11 -41.79
CA GLU A 228 57.14 -51.76 -42.23
C GLU A 228 56.77 -51.53 -43.70
N GLY A 229 57.06 -52.49 -44.59
CA GLY A 229 56.68 -52.38 -46.00
C GLY A 229 55.17 -52.29 -46.24
N VAL A 230 54.35 -52.98 -45.45
CA VAL A 230 52.88 -52.88 -45.55
C VAL A 230 52.35 -51.54 -45.05
N VAL A 231 52.98 -50.97 -44.01
CA VAL A 231 52.66 -49.65 -43.45
C VAL A 231 53.07 -48.53 -44.41
N ASP A 232 54.25 -48.61 -45.01
CA ASP A 232 54.72 -47.64 -46.01
C ASP A 232 53.77 -47.61 -47.21
N LEU A 233 53.38 -48.79 -47.72
CA LEU A 233 52.44 -48.89 -48.83
C LEU A 233 51.10 -48.20 -48.54
N VAL A 234 50.52 -48.34 -47.34
CA VAL A 234 49.24 -47.67 -47.01
C VAL A 234 49.40 -46.16 -46.82
N ASN A 235 50.57 -45.71 -46.37
CA ASN A 235 50.87 -44.28 -46.26
C ASN A 235 51.03 -43.61 -47.62
N ASP A 236 51.50 -44.38 -48.62
CA ASP A 236 51.61 -43.97 -50.02
C ASP A 236 50.27 -44.07 -50.78
N ASP A 237 49.66 -45.25 -50.82
CA ASP A 237 48.48 -45.56 -51.66
C ASP A 237 47.14 -45.14 -51.04
N ARG A 238 47.09 -44.99 -49.70
CA ARG A 238 45.88 -44.73 -48.91
C ARG A 238 44.76 -45.77 -49.11
N ASP A 239 45.09 -46.94 -49.64
CA ASP A 239 44.18 -48.07 -49.81
C ASP A 239 44.13 -48.90 -48.51
N PHE A 240 43.24 -48.46 -47.63
CA PHE A 240 43.03 -49.13 -46.35
C PHE A 240 42.47 -50.55 -46.51
N GLY A 241 41.68 -50.81 -47.56
CA GLY A 241 41.13 -52.14 -47.83
C GLY A 241 42.23 -53.14 -48.22
N ALA A 242 43.18 -52.71 -49.05
CA ALA A 242 44.36 -53.51 -49.38
C ALA A 242 45.28 -53.69 -48.17
N PHE A 243 45.46 -52.65 -47.34
CA PHE A 243 46.22 -52.74 -46.09
C PHE A 243 45.69 -53.83 -45.15
N LEU A 244 44.39 -53.87 -44.86
CA LEU A 244 43.79 -54.90 -44.02
C LEU A 244 43.98 -56.30 -44.60
N LYS A 245 43.93 -56.47 -45.92
CA LYS A 245 44.21 -57.77 -46.57
C LYS A 245 45.67 -58.18 -46.42
N ARG A 246 46.61 -57.24 -46.56
CA ARG A 246 48.06 -57.48 -46.36
C ARG A 246 48.35 -57.85 -44.90
N MET A 247 47.79 -57.12 -43.93
CA MET A 247 47.91 -57.44 -42.50
C MET A 247 47.36 -58.83 -42.16
N ARG A 248 46.21 -59.21 -42.72
CA ARG A 248 45.66 -60.57 -42.53
C ARG A 248 46.62 -61.65 -43.01
N LYS A 249 47.28 -61.46 -44.18
CA LYS A 249 48.28 -62.40 -44.70
C LYS A 249 49.47 -62.54 -43.76
N LEU A 250 50.00 -61.44 -43.24
CA LEU A 250 51.09 -61.46 -42.27
C LEU A 250 50.74 -62.25 -41.00
N PHE A 251 49.49 -62.14 -40.52
CA PHE A 251 49.05 -62.95 -39.37
C PHE A 251 48.88 -64.43 -39.70
N VAL A 252 48.34 -64.76 -40.88
CA VAL A 252 48.25 -66.17 -41.32
C VAL A 252 49.64 -66.78 -41.45
N GLU A 253 50.62 -66.05 -41.98
CA GLU A 253 52.02 -66.48 -42.08
C GLU A 253 52.70 -66.60 -40.71
N ALA A 254 52.38 -65.73 -39.75
CA ALA A 254 52.95 -65.77 -38.40
C ALA A 254 52.30 -66.82 -37.48
N MET A 255 51.11 -67.31 -37.81
CA MET A 255 50.36 -68.29 -37.01
C MET A 255 50.45 -69.73 -37.56
N ASN A 256 50.85 -69.89 -38.83
CA ASN A 256 51.15 -71.19 -39.44
C ASN A 256 52.58 -71.65 -39.11
#